data_AF-A0A969KG56-F1
#
_entry.id   AF-A0A969KG56-F1
#
_cell.length_a   1.000
_cell.length_b   1.000
_cell.length_c   1.000
_cell.angle_alpha   90.00
_cell.angle_beta   90.00
_cell.angle_gamma   90.00
#
_symmetry.space_group_name_H-M   'P 1'
#
loop_
_entity.id
_entity.type
_entity.pdbx_description
1 polymer ?
#
loop_
_entity_poly.entity_id
_entity_poly.type
_entity_poly.pdbx_seq_one_letter_code
_entity_poly.pdbx_strand_id
1 'polypeptide(L)'
;MLTVREPENFFNYRFYSLVSDNEALLRVLDQTKRHDRVCITGKILKNPSPQPHIFLSSIKVTEPWERVDFPKEDSVDLGSLADEDTITAKVHFASEDNKILVVEYRDRVLPIYVKDPNYAQNLYRGDIVQVHYQQQPFPQQPIHLQLLEPVKVVDSVVNNHEQNLTVEGYLVKFPRSPQLKFDVYGLAVETLGIDRYFTLVNFDDPDTFMALRDRLGELWAEGSSTMEHDRHFDVNRAIKLQVTGIGNMVDREQANPQILINKLDNIVKLL
;
A
#
# COMPACT_ATOMS: atom_id res chain seq x y z
N MET A 1 0.78 -4.74 -13.35
CA MET A 1 -0.68 -4.86 -13.10
C MET A 1 -1.37 -3.64 -13.69
N LEU A 2 -2.51 -3.83 -14.36
CA LEU A 2 -3.36 -2.75 -14.90
C LEU A 2 -4.59 -2.56 -14.01
N THR A 3 -4.93 -1.31 -13.68
CA THR A 3 -6.20 -0.97 -13.04
C THR A 3 -7.13 -0.33 -14.06
N VAL A 4 -8.31 -0.91 -14.25
CA VAL A 4 -9.38 -0.36 -15.07
C VAL A 4 -10.47 0.14 -14.13
N ARG A 5 -10.77 1.43 -14.14
CA ARG A 5 -11.83 2.04 -13.31
C ARG A 5 -13.06 2.35 -14.16
N GLU A 6 -14.24 2.27 -13.56
CA GLU A 6 -15.45 2.75 -14.21
C GLU A 6 -15.41 4.28 -14.35
N PRO A 7 -15.82 4.86 -15.50
CA PRO A 7 -15.71 6.30 -15.74
C PRO A 7 -16.46 7.17 -14.72
N GLU A 8 -17.59 6.68 -14.21
CA GLU A 8 -18.49 7.43 -13.31
C GLU A 8 -18.40 6.96 -11.85
N ASN A 9 -17.64 5.91 -11.56
CA ASN A 9 -17.47 5.40 -10.21
C ASN A 9 -16.00 5.09 -9.94
N PHE A 10 -15.31 6.05 -9.32
CA PHE A 10 -13.89 5.93 -8.99
C PHE A 10 -13.59 4.69 -8.14
N PHE A 11 -14.49 4.32 -7.23
CA PHE A 11 -14.32 3.20 -6.31
C PHE A 11 -14.63 1.85 -6.96
N ASN A 12 -15.27 1.84 -8.13
CA ASN A 12 -15.47 0.62 -8.89
C ASN A 12 -14.31 0.43 -9.89
N TYR A 13 -13.52 -0.61 -9.65
CA TYR A 13 -12.35 -0.91 -10.46
C TYR A 13 -12.09 -2.41 -10.56
N ARG A 14 -11.27 -2.79 -11.54
CA ARG A 14 -10.79 -4.16 -11.74
C ARG A 14 -9.30 -4.16 -11.99
N PHE A 15 -8.62 -5.14 -11.42
CA PHE A 15 -7.21 -5.40 -11.70
C PHE A 15 -7.05 -6.48 -12.77
N TYR A 16 -6.09 -6.27 -13.66
CA TYR A 16 -5.68 -7.25 -14.65
C TYR A 16 -4.17 -7.46 -14.60
N SER A 17 -3.75 -8.72 -14.68
CA SER A 17 -2.37 -9.07 -15.03
C SER A 17 -2.19 -8.93 -16.54
N LEU A 18 -1.12 -8.28 -16.98
CA LEU A 18 -0.79 -8.17 -18.39
C LEU A 18 0.34 -9.17 -18.70
N VAL A 19 0.15 -9.98 -19.74
CA VAL A 19 1.13 -10.98 -20.17
C VAL A 19 1.27 -10.94 -21.69
N SER A 20 2.48 -11.21 -22.18
CA SER A 20 2.77 -11.29 -23.61
C SER A 20 3.99 -12.18 -23.83
N ASP A 21 4.06 -12.85 -24.97
CA ASP A 21 5.26 -13.51 -25.50
C ASP A 21 6.04 -12.62 -26.47
N ASN A 22 5.51 -11.42 -26.77
CA ASN A 22 6.14 -10.47 -27.67
C ASN A 22 7.11 -9.55 -26.90
N GLU A 23 8.41 -9.73 -27.14
CA GLU A 23 9.46 -8.93 -26.51
C GLU A 23 9.28 -7.42 -26.68
N ALA A 24 8.75 -6.95 -27.81
CA ALA A 24 8.54 -5.52 -28.03
C ALA A 24 7.45 -4.97 -27.10
N LEU A 25 6.37 -5.73 -26.87
CA LEU A 25 5.32 -5.35 -25.92
C LEU A 25 5.83 -5.40 -24.48
N LEU A 26 6.66 -6.40 -24.14
CA LEU A 26 7.30 -6.49 -22.82
C LEU A 26 8.20 -5.27 -22.56
N ARG A 27 9.02 -4.85 -23.53
CA ARG A 27 9.84 -3.63 -23.40
C ARG A 27 9.00 -2.37 -23.17
N VAL A 28 7.83 -2.26 -23.82
CA VAL A 28 6.93 -1.13 -23.58
C VAL A 28 6.36 -1.21 -22.15
N LEU A 29 5.93 -2.39 -21.69
CA LEU A 29 5.47 -2.56 -20.31
C LEU A 29 6.55 -2.18 -19.29
N ASP A 30 7.80 -2.58 -19.51
CA ASP A 30 8.93 -2.25 -18.63
C ASP A 30 9.21 -0.74 -18.57
N GLN A 31 8.80 0.01 -19.60
CA GLN A 31 8.93 1.47 -19.67
C GLN A 31 7.70 2.21 -19.13
N THR A 32 6.55 1.54 -19.00
CA THR A 32 5.35 2.18 -18.45
C THR A 32 5.56 2.54 -16.99
N LYS A 33 5.19 3.77 -16.63
CA LYS A 33 5.25 4.28 -15.27
C LYS A 33 3.91 4.09 -14.56
N ARG A 34 3.96 4.02 -13.23
CA ARG A 34 2.76 4.08 -12.41
C ARG A 34 1.99 5.37 -12.77
N HIS A 35 0.69 5.21 -13.00
CA HIS A 35 -0.26 6.26 -13.41
C HIS A 35 -0.23 6.69 -14.88
N ASP A 36 0.63 6.11 -15.73
CA ASP A 36 0.46 6.26 -17.18
C ASP A 36 -0.94 5.79 -17.58
N ARG A 37 -1.61 6.58 -18.44
CA ARG A 37 -2.82 6.11 -19.10
C ARG A 37 -2.40 5.34 -20.34
N VAL A 38 -2.93 4.13 -20.44
CA VAL A 38 -2.63 3.22 -21.54
C VAL A 38 -3.93 2.78 -22.22
N CYS A 39 -3.85 2.63 -23.53
CA CYS A 39 -4.82 1.88 -24.31
C CYS A 39 -4.19 0.52 -24.63
N ILE A 40 -4.89 -0.56 -24.28
CA ILE A 40 -4.44 -1.92 -24.55
C ILE A 40 -5.46 -2.66 -25.41
N THR A 41 -5.00 -3.66 -26.15
CA THR A 41 -5.85 -4.66 -26.79
C THR A 41 -5.30 -6.04 -26.47
N GLY A 42 -6.19 -7.01 -26.28
CA GLY A 42 -5.77 -8.37 -25.96
C GLY A 42 -6.96 -9.30 -25.76
N LYS A 43 -6.66 -10.54 -25.36
CA LYS A 43 -7.65 -11.55 -25.02
C LYS A 43 -7.58 -11.84 -23.53
N ILE A 44 -8.73 -11.93 -22.87
CA ILE A 44 -8.80 -12.44 -21.50
C ILE A 44 -8.45 -13.94 -21.54
N LEU A 45 -7.46 -14.33 -20.75
CA LEU A 45 -7.05 -15.72 -20.63
C LEU A 45 -8.00 -16.48 -19.70
N LYS A 46 -8.34 -17.71 -20.08
CA LYS A 46 -8.95 -18.68 -19.18
C LYS A 46 -7.84 -19.42 -18.45
N ASN A 47 -7.52 -19.01 -17.24
CA ASN A 47 -6.54 -19.66 -16.39
C ASN A 47 -7.14 -19.88 -14.99
N PRO A 48 -6.54 -20.73 -14.14
CA PRO A 48 -7.08 -21.01 -12.81
C PRO A 48 -6.80 -19.88 -11.79
N SER A 49 -6.14 -18.79 -12.20
CA SER A 49 -5.85 -17.67 -11.30
C SER A 49 -7.14 -16.90 -11.00
N PRO A 50 -7.38 -16.51 -9.73
CA PRO A 50 -8.54 -15.68 -9.39
C PRO A 50 -8.41 -14.26 -9.98
N GLN A 51 -7.19 -13.77 -10.20
CA GLN A 51 -6.97 -12.49 -10.90
C GLN A 51 -7.02 -12.71 -12.42
N PRO A 52 -7.86 -11.97 -13.17
CA PRO A 52 -7.94 -12.12 -14.62
C PRO A 52 -6.65 -11.65 -15.30
N HIS A 53 -6.24 -12.39 -16.34
CA HIS A 53 -5.07 -12.07 -17.14
C HIS A 53 -5.48 -11.64 -18.54
N ILE A 54 -4.82 -10.63 -19.10
CA ILE A 54 -4.97 -10.21 -20.49
C ILE A 54 -3.69 -10.58 -21.24
N PHE A 55 -3.83 -11.45 -22.23
CA PHE A 55 -2.78 -11.70 -23.22
C PHE A 55 -2.77 -10.55 -24.22
N LEU A 56 -1.76 -9.70 -24.12
CA LEU A 56 -1.66 -8.45 -24.89
C LEU A 56 -1.36 -8.71 -26.36
N SER A 57 -2.10 -8.03 -27.23
CA SER A 57 -1.80 -7.88 -28.66
C SER A 57 -1.30 -6.47 -28.99
N SER A 58 -1.63 -5.46 -28.20
CA SER A 58 -1.07 -4.11 -28.31
C SER A 58 -1.14 -3.34 -27.01
N ILE A 59 -0.23 -2.39 -26.85
CA ILE A 59 -0.24 -1.38 -25.79
C ILE A 59 0.22 -0.04 -26.37
N LYS A 60 -0.45 1.04 -25.97
CA LYS A 60 -0.07 2.41 -26.30
C LYS A 60 -0.24 3.29 -25.07
N VAL A 61 0.82 3.97 -24.65
CA VAL A 61 0.71 5.05 -23.67
C VAL A 61 0.00 6.23 -24.34
N THR A 62 -1.17 6.60 -23.83
CA THR A 62 -1.98 7.71 -24.37
C THR A 62 -1.71 9.01 -23.64
N GLU A 63 -1.38 8.94 -22.35
CA GLU A 63 -1.05 10.10 -21.52
C GLU A 63 0.03 9.67 -20.51
N PRO A 64 1.29 10.07 -20.72
CA PRO A 64 2.36 9.77 -19.77
C PRO A 64 2.19 10.58 -18.49
N TRP A 65 2.53 9.99 -17.35
CA TRP A 65 2.51 10.68 -16.07
C TRP A 65 3.92 11.18 -15.71
N GLU A 66 4.09 12.49 -15.79
CA GLU A 66 5.31 13.17 -15.35
C GLU A 66 5.29 13.35 -13.84
N ARG A 67 5.86 12.39 -13.10
CA ARG A 67 6.13 12.54 -11.66
C ARG A 67 7.60 12.28 -11.37
N VAL A 68 8.05 12.88 -10.28
CA VAL A 68 9.34 12.62 -9.62
C VAL A 68 9.56 11.11 -9.55
N ASP A 69 10.65 10.65 -10.15
CA ASP A 69 11.06 9.26 -10.07
C ASP A 69 11.28 8.93 -8.58
N PHE A 70 10.43 8.06 -8.04
CA PHE A 70 10.76 7.42 -6.76
C PHE A 70 11.98 6.52 -7.00
N PRO A 71 12.94 6.46 -6.07
CA PRO A 71 14.06 5.56 -6.20
C PRO A 71 13.53 4.15 -6.53
N LYS A 72 14.20 3.49 -7.49
CA LYS A 72 13.91 2.09 -7.82
C LYS A 72 14.00 1.27 -6.54
N GLU A 73 13.12 0.27 -6.41
CA GLU A 73 13.18 -0.69 -5.32
C GLU A 73 14.62 -1.19 -5.15
N ASP A 74 15.26 -0.84 -4.03
CA ASP A 74 16.40 -1.60 -3.55
C ASP A 74 15.84 -2.99 -3.21
N SER A 75 15.96 -3.91 -4.16
CA SER A 75 17.11 -4.80 -4.13
C SER A 75 17.39 -5.59 -2.84
N VAL A 76 16.67 -5.47 -1.71
CA VAL A 76 17.05 -6.17 -0.47
C VAL A 76 17.10 -7.67 -0.71
N ASP A 77 18.25 -8.25 -0.38
CA ASP A 77 18.51 -9.68 -0.47
C ASP A 77 17.51 -10.43 0.43
N LEU A 78 16.78 -11.36 -0.19
CA LEU A 78 15.78 -12.18 0.47
C LEU A 78 16.39 -13.41 1.14
N GLY A 79 17.72 -13.44 1.35
CA GLY A 79 18.43 -14.56 1.98
C GLY A 79 17.74 -15.12 3.24
N SER A 80 17.08 -14.31 4.05
CA SER A 80 16.33 -14.80 5.23
C SER A 80 15.06 -15.59 4.89
N LEU A 81 14.40 -15.34 3.74
CA LEU A 81 13.20 -16.10 3.36
C LEU A 81 13.50 -17.57 3.02
N ALA A 82 14.74 -17.89 2.64
CA ALA A 82 15.14 -19.25 2.28
C ALA A 82 15.34 -20.15 3.52
N ASP A 83 15.70 -19.55 4.66
CA ASP A 83 16.05 -20.27 5.90
C ASP A 83 14.93 -20.20 6.96
N GLU A 84 13.90 -19.37 6.75
CA GLU A 84 12.75 -19.20 7.63
C GLU A 84 11.50 -19.89 7.06
N ASP A 85 10.71 -20.53 7.91
CA ASP A 85 9.36 -21.00 7.59
C ASP A 85 8.28 -20.02 8.06
N THR A 86 8.66 -19.05 8.91
CA THR A 86 7.71 -18.16 9.57
C THR A 86 8.21 -16.72 9.51
N ILE A 87 7.35 -15.81 9.05
CA ILE A 87 7.62 -14.37 9.06
C ILE A 87 6.56 -13.59 9.84
N THR A 88 6.96 -12.47 10.45
CA THR A 88 6.04 -11.42 10.91
C THR A 88 6.02 -10.31 9.87
N ALA A 89 4.85 -10.00 9.33
CA ALA A 89 4.67 -9.10 8.21
C ALA A 89 3.39 -8.26 8.36
N LYS A 90 3.27 -7.18 7.59
CA LYS A 90 2.08 -6.34 7.55
C LYS A 90 1.20 -6.73 6.36
N VAL A 91 -0.10 -6.89 6.55
CA VAL A 91 -1.03 -7.18 5.46
C VAL A 91 -1.09 -5.99 4.50
N HIS A 92 -0.77 -6.21 3.23
CA HIS A 92 -0.91 -5.23 2.15
C HIS A 92 -2.28 -5.35 1.48
N PHE A 93 -2.74 -6.58 1.26
CA PHE A 93 -3.98 -6.90 0.56
C PHE A 93 -4.40 -8.33 0.87
N ALA A 94 -5.70 -8.58 0.97
CA ALA A 94 -6.29 -9.92 1.00
C ALA A 94 -7.45 -9.94 0.00
N SER A 95 -7.51 -10.93 -0.87
CA SER A 95 -8.60 -11.04 -1.86
C SER A 95 -9.93 -11.39 -1.20
N GLU A 96 -11.04 -10.98 -1.81
CA GLU A 96 -12.39 -11.27 -1.30
C GLU A 96 -12.65 -12.77 -1.09
N ASP A 97 -12.10 -13.62 -1.95
CA ASP A 97 -12.21 -15.09 -1.86
C ASP A 97 -11.19 -15.73 -0.91
N ASN A 98 -10.36 -14.92 -0.25
CA ASN A 98 -9.28 -15.28 0.67
C ASN A 98 -8.26 -16.27 0.08
N LYS A 99 -8.12 -16.36 -1.25
CA LYS A 99 -7.14 -17.24 -1.92
C LYS A 99 -5.80 -16.57 -2.20
N ILE A 100 -5.76 -15.25 -2.11
CA ILE A 100 -4.54 -14.46 -2.26
C ILE A 100 -4.40 -13.56 -1.03
N LEU A 101 -3.27 -13.71 -0.35
CA LEU A 101 -2.79 -12.78 0.65
C LEU A 101 -1.53 -12.11 0.11
N VAL A 102 -1.37 -10.82 0.33
CA VAL A 102 -0.16 -10.08 0.01
C VAL A 102 0.31 -9.40 1.29
N VAL A 103 1.57 -9.58 1.65
CA VAL A 103 2.16 -8.99 2.84
C VAL A 103 3.37 -8.12 2.50
N GLU A 104 3.60 -7.08 3.30
CA GLU A 104 4.83 -6.31 3.34
C GLU A 104 5.77 -6.92 4.39
N TYR A 105 6.91 -7.42 3.94
CA TYR A 105 7.97 -7.92 4.81
C TYR A 105 9.24 -7.13 4.48
N ARG A 106 9.69 -6.30 5.44
CA ARG A 106 10.73 -5.28 5.21
C ARG A 106 10.35 -4.45 3.95
N ASP A 107 11.28 -4.28 3.02
CA ASP A 107 11.09 -3.50 1.81
C ASP A 107 10.47 -4.29 0.64
N ARG A 108 9.92 -5.49 0.88
CA ARG A 108 9.29 -6.33 -0.15
C ARG A 108 7.77 -6.45 0.00
N VAL A 109 7.12 -6.68 -1.14
CA VAL A 109 5.73 -7.13 -1.24
C VAL A 109 5.74 -8.60 -1.65
N LEU A 110 5.22 -9.47 -0.80
CA LEU A 110 5.24 -10.92 -1.00
C LEU A 110 3.82 -11.44 -1.25
N PRO A 111 3.51 -11.93 -2.46
CA PRO A 111 2.28 -12.64 -2.72
C PRO A 111 2.32 -14.05 -2.11
N ILE A 112 1.22 -14.42 -1.46
CA ILE A 112 1.03 -15.68 -0.75
C ILE A 112 -0.25 -16.34 -1.27
N TYR A 113 -0.09 -17.52 -1.85
CA TYR A 113 -1.22 -18.37 -2.24
C TYR A 113 -1.81 -19.06 -1.02
N VAL A 114 -3.13 -18.95 -0.88
CA VAL A 114 -3.89 -19.53 0.23
C VAL A 114 -4.74 -20.67 -0.33
N LYS A 115 -4.35 -21.91 0.00
CA LYS A 115 -5.04 -23.11 -0.49
C LYS A 115 -6.41 -23.31 0.17
N ASP A 116 -6.49 -23.08 1.48
CA ASP A 116 -7.74 -23.10 2.25
C ASP A 116 -8.14 -21.65 2.58
N PRO A 117 -9.20 -21.10 1.95
CA PRO A 117 -9.67 -19.74 2.21
C PRO A 117 -9.95 -19.42 3.68
N ASN A 118 -10.20 -20.44 4.52
CA ASN A 118 -10.41 -20.23 5.96
C ASN A 118 -9.15 -19.74 6.68
N TYR A 119 -7.97 -19.90 6.08
CA TYR A 119 -6.70 -19.55 6.73
C TYR A 119 -6.39 -18.05 6.69
N ALA A 120 -7.07 -17.26 5.85
CA ALA A 120 -6.79 -15.83 5.68
C ALA A 120 -8.05 -14.95 5.83
N GLN A 121 -9.01 -15.39 6.65
CA GLN A 121 -10.27 -14.65 6.84
C GLN A 121 -10.09 -13.40 7.72
N ASN A 122 -10.91 -12.39 7.44
CA ASN A 122 -11.07 -11.19 8.26
C ASN A 122 -9.79 -10.37 8.46
N LEU A 123 -8.87 -10.47 7.50
CA LEU A 123 -7.66 -9.64 7.49
C LEU A 123 -7.99 -8.25 6.94
N TYR A 124 -7.45 -7.23 7.59
CA TYR A 124 -7.49 -5.84 7.16
C TYR A 124 -6.12 -5.43 6.66
N ARG A 125 -6.08 -4.59 5.62
CA ARG A 125 -4.84 -3.93 5.22
C ARG A 125 -4.26 -3.15 6.40
N GLY A 126 -3.01 -3.42 6.76
CA GLY A 126 -2.34 -2.85 7.92
C GLY A 126 -2.27 -3.74 9.16
N ASP A 127 -2.99 -4.87 9.18
CA ASP A 127 -2.81 -5.88 10.24
C ASP A 127 -1.36 -6.37 10.27
N ILE A 128 -0.83 -6.62 11.46
CA ILE A 128 0.46 -7.28 11.64
C ILE A 128 0.16 -8.74 11.93
N VAL A 129 0.74 -9.61 11.12
CA VAL A 129 0.44 -11.04 11.10
C VAL A 129 1.71 -11.87 11.17
N GLN A 130 1.60 -13.04 11.78
CA GLN A 130 2.60 -14.09 11.70
C GLN A 130 2.11 -15.13 10.68
N VAL A 131 2.96 -15.46 9.72
CA VAL A 131 2.64 -16.31 8.58
C VAL A 131 3.62 -17.46 8.51
N HIS A 132 3.11 -18.69 8.57
CA HIS A 132 3.86 -19.92 8.32
C HIS A 132 3.70 -20.29 6.83
N TYR A 133 4.81 -20.40 6.11
CA TYR A 133 4.82 -20.52 4.65
C TYR A 133 5.87 -21.50 4.13
N GLN A 134 5.73 -21.84 2.86
CA GLN A 134 6.80 -22.39 2.03
C GLN A 134 6.97 -21.56 0.76
N GLN A 135 8.19 -21.43 0.26
CA GLN A 135 8.43 -20.81 -1.03
C GLN A 135 7.94 -21.72 -2.17
N GLN A 136 7.24 -21.15 -3.16
CA GLN A 136 6.86 -21.89 -4.35
C GLN A 136 8.04 -22.01 -5.32
N PRO A 137 8.16 -23.14 -6.05
CA PRO A 137 9.22 -23.33 -7.04
C PRO A 137 9.07 -22.42 -8.27
N PHE A 138 7.86 -21.91 -8.53
CA PHE A 138 7.54 -21.03 -9.65
C PHE A 138 6.35 -20.11 -9.32
N PRO A 139 6.34 -18.85 -9.79
CA PRO A 139 7.42 -18.18 -10.52
C PRO A 139 8.59 -17.81 -9.60
N GLN A 140 9.80 -17.76 -10.16
CA GLN A 140 10.99 -17.38 -9.39
C GLN A 140 11.04 -15.88 -9.10
N GLN A 141 10.37 -15.05 -9.91
CA GLN A 141 10.24 -13.60 -9.70
C GLN A 141 8.86 -13.08 -10.13
N PRO A 142 8.17 -12.27 -9.29
CA PRO A 142 8.48 -12.09 -7.87
C PRO A 142 8.33 -13.43 -7.11
N ILE A 143 9.03 -13.58 -5.99
CA ILE A 143 8.92 -14.79 -5.16
C ILE A 143 7.46 -14.97 -4.74
N HIS A 144 6.91 -16.16 -4.94
CA HIS A 144 5.59 -16.53 -4.44
C HIS A 144 5.73 -17.48 -3.27
N LEU A 145 4.93 -17.24 -2.24
CA LEU A 145 4.83 -18.12 -1.09
C LEU A 145 3.52 -18.91 -1.14
N GLN A 146 3.46 -20.01 -0.42
CA GLN A 146 2.23 -20.75 -0.13
C GLN A 146 2.04 -20.77 1.38
N LEU A 147 0.83 -20.38 1.82
CA LEU A 147 0.42 -20.45 3.21
C LEU A 147 0.26 -21.92 3.64
N LEU A 148 0.85 -22.29 4.78
CA LEU A 148 0.79 -23.65 5.32
C LEU A 148 -0.24 -23.82 6.45
N GLU A 149 -0.48 -22.76 7.22
CA GLU A 149 -1.36 -22.74 8.39
C GLU A 149 -2.23 -21.47 8.44
N PRO A 150 -3.30 -21.45 9.25
CA PRO A 150 -4.07 -20.23 9.49
C PRO A 150 -3.17 -19.05 9.89
N VAL A 151 -3.41 -17.89 9.27
CA VAL A 151 -2.72 -16.65 9.60
C VAL A 151 -3.01 -16.28 11.05
N LYS A 152 -1.95 -16.02 11.81
CA LYS A 152 -2.08 -15.54 13.18
C LYS A 152 -1.99 -14.01 13.19
N VAL A 153 -3.10 -13.35 13.47
CA VAL A 153 -3.11 -11.90 13.68
C VAL A 153 -2.43 -11.57 15.01
N VAL A 154 -1.31 -10.86 14.94
CA VAL A 154 -0.52 -10.45 16.10
C VAL A 154 -1.03 -9.11 16.62
N ASP A 155 -1.34 -8.20 15.71
CA ASP A 155 -1.94 -6.91 16.03
C ASP A 155 -2.90 -6.49 14.91
N SER A 156 -4.16 -6.24 15.28
CA SER A 156 -5.25 -5.90 14.35
C SER A 156 -5.44 -4.39 14.29
N VAL A 157 -5.33 -3.82 13.09
CA VAL A 157 -5.48 -2.36 12.92
C VAL A 157 -6.92 -1.91 13.11
N VAL A 158 -7.90 -2.77 12.80
CA VAL A 158 -9.33 -2.45 12.94
C VAL A 158 -9.74 -2.33 14.41
N ASN A 159 -8.99 -2.88 15.35
CA ASN A 159 -9.23 -2.67 16.78
C ASN A 159 -9.11 -1.19 17.20
N ASN A 160 -8.44 -0.37 16.39
CA ASN A 160 -8.33 1.07 16.60
C ASN A 160 -9.54 1.86 16.09
N HIS A 161 -10.46 1.22 15.36
CA HIS A 161 -11.63 1.91 14.80
C HIS A 161 -12.55 2.45 15.91
N GLU A 162 -12.94 3.72 15.79
CA GLU A 162 -13.76 4.47 16.74
C GLU A 162 -13.13 4.62 18.14
N GLN A 163 -11.85 4.27 18.29
CA GLN A 163 -11.13 4.43 19.54
C GLN A 163 -10.42 5.78 19.58
N ASN A 164 -10.35 6.37 20.78
CA ASN A 164 -9.47 7.51 21.02
C ASN A 164 -8.02 7.02 21.01
N LEU A 165 -7.22 7.57 20.11
CA LEU A 165 -5.80 7.24 19.95
C LEU A 165 -4.95 8.43 20.36
N THR A 166 -3.82 8.12 20.97
CA THR A 166 -2.69 9.04 21.08
C THR A 166 -1.46 8.26 20.66
N VAL A 167 -0.88 8.64 19.52
CA VAL A 167 0.22 7.91 18.90
C VAL A 167 1.37 8.87 18.61
N GLU A 168 2.58 8.34 18.66
CA GLU A 168 3.78 9.05 18.23
C GLU A 168 4.34 8.42 16.96
N GLY A 169 4.93 9.23 16.11
CA GLY A 169 5.57 8.72 14.90
C GLY A 169 6.22 9.82 14.08
N TYR A 170 6.67 9.46 12.88
CA TYR A 170 7.34 10.38 11.97
C TYR A 170 6.38 10.89 10.91
N LEU A 171 6.45 12.18 10.59
CA LEU A 171 5.61 12.78 9.57
C LEU A 171 5.89 12.11 8.21
N VAL A 172 4.82 11.68 7.53
CA VAL A 172 4.89 11.17 6.16
C VAL A 172 4.07 12.04 5.22
N LYS A 173 4.51 12.13 3.97
CA LYS A 173 3.81 12.82 2.89
C LYS A 173 3.58 11.86 1.75
N PHE A 174 2.32 11.69 1.37
CA PHE A 174 1.87 11.04 0.15
C PHE A 174 1.68 12.13 -0.92
N PRO A 175 2.61 12.29 -1.87
CA PRO A 175 2.51 13.40 -2.80
C PRO A 175 1.34 13.22 -3.75
N ARG A 176 0.82 14.35 -4.24
CA ARG A 176 -0.29 14.42 -5.21
C ARG A 176 -0.12 13.46 -6.39
N SER A 177 -1.24 12.99 -6.88
CA SER A 177 -1.33 12.02 -7.98
C SER A 177 -2.32 12.54 -9.04
N PRO A 178 -2.47 11.88 -10.21
CA PRO A 178 -3.48 12.30 -11.16
C PRO A 178 -4.89 12.24 -10.56
N GLN A 179 -5.11 11.33 -9.60
CA GLN A 179 -6.37 11.11 -8.91
C GLN A 179 -6.59 12.05 -7.72
N LEU A 180 -5.50 12.54 -7.09
CA LEU A 180 -5.57 13.40 -5.91
C LEU A 180 -4.73 14.66 -6.12
N LYS A 181 -5.37 15.81 -6.26
CA LYS A 181 -4.71 17.06 -6.69
C LYS A 181 -3.92 17.78 -5.60
N PHE A 182 -3.85 17.22 -4.40
CA PHE A 182 -3.14 17.77 -3.26
C PHE A 182 -2.32 16.68 -2.56
N ASP A 183 -1.31 17.10 -1.80
CA ASP A 183 -0.53 16.21 -0.96
C ASP A 183 -1.35 15.78 0.26
N VAL A 184 -1.19 14.53 0.66
CA VAL A 184 -1.79 13.96 1.86
C VAL A 184 -0.71 13.71 2.87
N TYR A 185 -0.98 14.02 4.14
CA TYR A 185 -0.04 13.83 5.23
C TYR A 185 -0.49 12.72 6.16
N GLY A 186 0.47 12.06 6.77
CA GLY A 186 0.25 10.96 7.67
C GLY A 186 1.31 10.86 8.76
N LEU A 187 1.23 9.80 9.55
CA LEU A 187 2.20 9.46 10.58
C LEU A 187 2.68 8.02 10.38
N ALA A 188 3.99 7.81 10.32
CA ALA A 188 4.62 6.50 10.41
C ALA A 188 4.76 6.13 11.90
N VAL A 189 3.93 5.21 12.36
CA VAL A 189 3.87 4.75 13.75
C VAL A 189 4.48 3.35 13.82
N GLU A 190 5.59 3.22 14.54
CA GLU A 190 6.21 1.92 14.78
C GLU A 190 5.29 1.08 15.68
N THR A 191 4.88 -0.09 15.21
CA THR A 191 4.13 -1.08 15.99
C THR A 191 4.84 -2.42 15.87
N LEU A 192 5.35 -2.95 16.98
CA LEU A 192 6.08 -4.23 17.00
C LEU A 192 7.27 -4.26 16.01
N GLY A 193 7.99 -3.14 15.86
CA GLY A 193 9.11 -3.01 14.93
C GLY A 193 8.72 -2.88 13.46
N ILE A 194 7.43 -2.66 13.15
CA ILE A 194 6.92 -2.46 11.79
C ILE A 194 6.19 -1.12 11.71
N ASP A 195 6.52 -0.31 10.71
CA ASP A 195 5.85 0.97 10.48
C ASP A 195 4.44 0.78 9.90
N ARG A 196 3.45 1.36 10.58
CA ARG A 196 2.09 1.58 10.09
C ARG A 196 1.88 3.05 9.76
N TYR A 197 1.31 3.29 8.58
CA TYR A 197 1.09 4.64 8.09
C TYR A 197 -0.36 5.04 8.32
N PHE A 198 -0.58 5.99 9.23
CA PHE A 198 -1.89 6.55 9.51
C PHE A 198 -2.07 7.85 8.74
N THR A 199 -3.13 7.98 7.95
CA THR A 199 -3.44 9.26 7.30
C THR A 199 -4.09 10.20 8.30
N LEU A 200 -3.63 11.45 8.36
CA LEU A 200 -4.20 12.47 9.25
C LEU A 200 -5.25 13.28 8.49
N VAL A 201 -6.50 13.21 8.92
CA VAL A 201 -7.63 13.78 8.17
C VAL A 201 -8.72 14.34 9.08
N ASN A 202 -9.55 15.20 8.52
CA ASN A 202 -10.87 15.55 9.02
C ASN A 202 -11.83 15.52 7.83
N PHE A 203 -12.92 14.76 7.92
CA PHE A 203 -13.91 14.69 6.83
C PHE A 203 -15.18 15.48 7.12
N ASP A 204 -15.39 15.85 8.38
CA ASP A 204 -16.63 16.46 8.85
C ASP A 204 -16.62 17.99 8.70
N ASP A 205 -15.43 18.59 8.72
CA ASP A 205 -15.23 20.02 8.61
C ASP A 205 -14.16 20.38 7.57
N PRO A 206 -14.55 20.92 6.40
CA PRO A 206 -13.63 21.38 5.37
C PRO A 206 -12.62 22.42 5.85
N ASP A 207 -12.99 23.30 6.78
CA ASP A 207 -12.10 24.33 7.29
C ASP A 207 -11.00 23.71 8.16
N THR A 208 -11.37 22.81 9.07
CA THR A 208 -10.41 22.00 9.84
C THR A 208 -9.53 21.14 8.93
N PHE A 209 -10.09 20.53 7.88
CA PHE A 209 -9.30 19.76 6.90
C PHE A 209 -8.23 20.61 6.21
N MET A 210 -8.60 21.81 5.75
CA MET A 210 -7.68 22.75 5.12
C MET A 210 -6.60 23.21 6.10
N ALA A 211 -7.00 23.62 7.31
CA ALA A 211 -6.07 24.08 8.33
C ALA A 211 -5.09 22.96 8.77
N LEU A 212 -5.58 21.72 8.86
CA LEU A 212 -4.77 20.54 9.16
C LEU A 212 -3.71 20.31 8.09
N ARG A 213 -4.14 20.33 6.82
CA ARG A 213 -3.22 20.16 5.69
C ARG A 213 -2.16 21.25 5.65
N ASP A 214 -2.56 22.50 5.83
CA ASP A 214 -1.65 23.64 5.78
C ASP A 214 -0.64 23.56 6.94
N ARG A 215 -1.08 23.22 8.15
CA ARG A 215 -0.20 23.01 9.31
C ARG A 215 0.82 21.88 9.09
N LEU A 216 0.39 20.74 8.55
CA LEU A 216 1.29 19.61 8.27
C LEU A 216 2.24 19.93 7.09
N GLY A 217 1.79 20.73 6.13
CA GLY A 217 2.61 21.24 5.03
C GLY A 217 3.70 22.21 5.49
N GLU A 218 3.40 23.11 6.42
CA GLU A 218 4.39 23.98 7.07
C GLU A 218 5.47 23.16 7.78
N LEU A 219 5.04 22.22 8.63
CA LEU A 219 5.96 21.31 9.34
C LEU A 219 6.84 20.55 8.36
N TRP A 220 6.26 20.01 7.28
CA TRP A 220 7.01 19.32 6.24
C TRP A 220 8.06 20.23 5.58
N ALA A 221 7.71 21.47 5.26
CA ALA A 221 8.60 22.41 4.61
C ALA A 221 9.83 22.75 5.47
N GLU A 222 9.66 22.88 6.79
CA GLU A 222 10.74 23.14 7.76
C GLU A 222 11.85 22.07 7.73
N GLY A 223 11.50 20.82 7.39
CA GLY A 223 12.43 19.68 7.37
C GLY A 223 12.67 19.08 5.99
N SER A 224 12.34 19.78 4.90
CA SER A 224 12.34 19.17 3.56
C SER A 224 13.68 18.56 3.11
N SER A 225 14.82 19.00 3.67
CA SER A 225 16.15 18.44 3.37
C SER A 225 16.44 17.10 4.05
N THR A 226 15.63 16.66 5.01
CA THR A 226 15.81 15.41 5.77
C THR A 226 14.80 14.33 5.36
N MET A 227 14.13 14.51 4.22
CA MET A 227 13.17 13.53 3.72
C MET A 227 13.88 12.31 3.12
N GLU A 228 13.37 11.14 3.46
CA GLU A 228 13.71 9.85 2.89
C GLU A 228 12.58 9.43 1.96
N HIS A 229 12.92 8.94 0.77
CA HIS A 229 11.94 8.41 -0.16
C HIS A 229 11.64 6.94 0.17
N ASP A 230 10.37 6.63 0.34
CA ASP A 230 9.85 5.26 0.37
C ASP A 230 9.14 4.96 -0.97
N ARG A 231 8.58 3.75 -1.17
CA ARG A 231 8.06 3.24 -2.44
C ARG A 231 7.10 4.20 -3.16
N HIS A 232 6.26 4.91 -2.42
CA HIS A 232 5.23 5.78 -3.00
C HIS A 232 4.89 7.02 -2.17
N PHE A 233 5.69 7.28 -1.13
CA PHE A 233 5.54 8.38 -0.20
C PHE A 233 6.92 8.76 0.33
N ASP A 234 6.97 9.89 1.01
CA ASP A 234 8.17 10.39 1.65
C ASP A 234 8.00 10.30 3.17
N VAL A 235 9.06 9.92 3.88
CA VAL A 235 9.13 9.93 5.35
C VAL A 235 10.09 11.02 5.79
N ASN A 236 9.75 11.77 6.83
CA ASN A 236 10.69 12.70 7.44
C ASN A 236 11.00 12.28 8.88
N ARG A 237 12.10 11.55 9.06
CA ARG A 237 12.55 11.05 10.37
C ARG A 237 13.04 12.15 11.32
N ALA A 238 13.24 13.38 10.83
CA ALA A 238 13.57 14.53 11.67
C ALA A 238 12.33 15.24 12.24
N ILE A 239 11.12 14.90 11.77
CA ILE A 239 9.87 15.49 12.26
C ILE A 239 9.07 14.40 12.97
N LYS A 240 9.31 14.28 14.27
CA LYS A 240 8.51 13.42 15.15
C LYS A 240 7.30 14.18 15.68
N LEU A 241 6.12 13.60 15.58
CA LEU A 241 4.87 14.18 16.07
C LEU A 241 4.20 13.23 17.06
N GLN A 242 3.52 13.80 18.05
CA GLN A 242 2.46 13.15 18.79
C GLN A 242 1.12 13.63 18.25
N VAL A 243 0.22 12.71 17.95
CA VAL A 243 -1.10 12.99 17.39
C VAL A 243 -2.18 12.34 18.24
N THR A 244 -3.21 13.11 18.59
CA THR A 244 -4.40 12.63 19.29
C THR A 244 -5.65 12.76 18.42
N GLY A 245 -6.46 11.70 18.34
CA GLY A 245 -7.66 11.71 17.52
C GLY A 245 -8.46 10.42 17.65
N ILE A 246 -9.40 10.21 16.71
CA ILE A 246 -10.21 8.99 16.66
C ILE A 246 -9.70 8.11 15.53
N GLY A 247 -9.38 6.84 15.83
CA GLY A 247 -8.97 5.89 14.80
C GLY A 247 -10.11 5.56 13.84
N ASN A 248 -9.81 5.48 12.54
CA ASN A 248 -10.80 5.21 11.51
C ASN A 248 -10.30 4.17 10.50
N MET A 249 -10.99 3.02 10.46
CA MET A 249 -10.74 1.91 9.54
C MET A 249 -12.08 1.27 9.18
N VAL A 250 -12.72 1.82 8.14
CA VAL A 250 -14.11 1.44 7.77
C VAL A 250 -14.18 0.30 6.76
N ASP A 251 -13.09 0.07 6.02
CA ASP A 251 -13.02 -0.91 4.94
C ASP A 251 -11.72 -1.72 4.99
N ARG A 252 -11.78 -3.01 4.68
CA ARG A 252 -10.62 -3.93 4.69
C ARG A 252 -9.55 -3.55 3.67
N GLU A 253 -9.95 -2.94 2.55
CA GLU A 253 -9.09 -2.49 1.47
C GLU A 253 -8.66 -1.01 1.64
N GLN A 254 -9.12 -0.32 2.70
CA GLN A 254 -8.74 1.07 2.95
C GLN A 254 -7.21 1.21 2.91
N ALA A 255 -6.74 2.10 2.03
CA ALA A 255 -5.32 2.13 1.65
C ALA A 255 -4.37 2.36 2.85
N ASN A 256 -4.77 3.23 3.76
CA ASN A 256 -4.09 3.47 5.03
C ASN A 256 -5.17 3.63 6.12
N PRO A 257 -4.97 3.10 7.34
CA PRO A 257 -5.79 3.52 8.47
C PRO A 257 -5.72 5.04 8.65
N GLN A 258 -6.73 5.61 9.30
CA GLN A 258 -6.86 7.06 9.45
C GLN A 258 -6.93 7.45 10.92
N ILE A 259 -6.51 8.67 11.23
CA ILE A 259 -6.76 9.33 12.52
C ILE A 259 -7.56 10.59 12.21
N LEU A 260 -8.79 10.65 12.73
CA LEU A 260 -9.67 11.79 12.61
C LEU A 260 -9.25 12.84 13.64
N ILE A 261 -8.81 14.00 13.16
CA ILE A 261 -8.30 15.09 13.98
C ILE A 261 -9.28 16.26 13.93
N ASN A 262 -9.90 16.54 15.07
CA ASN A 262 -10.91 17.59 15.17
C ASN A 262 -10.35 18.96 15.58
N LYS A 263 -9.08 19.02 16.00
CA LYS A 263 -8.41 20.25 16.45
C LYS A 263 -6.92 20.21 16.13
N LEU A 264 -6.36 21.33 15.68
CA LEU A 264 -4.92 21.43 15.37
C LEU A 264 -4.03 21.20 16.59
N ASP A 265 -4.47 21.62 17.77
CA ASP A 265 -3.74 21.44 19.04
C ASP A 265 -3.49 19.97 19.39
N ASN A 266 -4.21 19.05 18.74
CA ASN A 266 -3.97 17.62 18.90
C ASN A 266 -2.72 17.12 18.13
N ILE A 267 -2.00 18.01 17.43
CA ILE A 267 -0.74 17.69 16.77
C ILE A 267 0.38 18.44 17.47
N VAL A 268 1.23 17.70 18.17
CA VAL A 268 2.36 18.25 18.91
C VAL A 268 3.65 17.78 18.24
N LYS A 269 4.49 18.72 17.80
CA LYS A 269 5.85 18.41 17.34
C LYS A 269 6.70 18.06 18.55
N LEU A 270 7.32 16.89 18.55
CA LEU A 270 8.23 16.44 19.59
C LEU A 270 9.65 16.92 19.24
N LEU A 271 10.41 17.27 20.28
CA LEU A 271 11.82 17.72 20.18
C LEU A 271 12.77 16.54 20.01
#